data_AF-A0A0Q8TDV8-F1
#
_entry.id   AF-A0A0Q8TDV8-F1
#
_cell.length_a   1.000
_cell.length_b   1.000
_cell.length_c   1.000
_cell.angle_alpha   90.00
_cell.angle_beta   90.00
_cell.angle_gamma   90.00
#
_symmetry.space_group_name_H-M   'P 1'
#
loop_
_entity.id
_entity.type
_entity.pdbx_description
1 polymer ?
#
loop_
_entity_poly.entity_id
_entity_poly.type
_entity_poly.pdbx_seq_one_letter_code
_entity_poly.pdbx_strand_id
1 'polypeptide(L)'
;MAQNFFDEPYVVMTILNRALTDKSPNYGSFNHQVALAAEKGVNTTALEFGALYAGATDDQLSTLLLGNLGLLPNPGLQASLGEYLVSVGKANVGMVALQLGQILSGLEHATGDLAVFNAAAVAWNKELVASYAYSLDPNWGMSAPDTGNERTGVTLFLTSGDDLLSPTAPEAKFKTTDLNDTILATTAGWLSVSDAIDGGAGMDTLTATLGAGTSLAPLLRNIEKVVIAAGAGAEFGVAGIPSLQQVWLGPSSGDATFFEVDLATTVGVQNSSTGSTLTVKFAGASGPSDTGNIAIANSRGQSEIVVAAIETLRVTSTGGNSFQPNHARITAPDAQKIIIGGDGALTATVTGSHVSVIDASALIQGLDLKLSTTSGVAVAINTLAARKITLGAGGDTLAITGLASPAAKDIDLGTSAALAASTIEVSEFVSGTDVVRLSSYVATSKAAPGAKELASIASAASLLDATALAATTAGANKAIAFRFGADTYILVNDSVAALGANDSLIKLTGVAAMADASWTSA
;
A
#
# COMPACT_ATOMS: atom_id res chain seq x y z
N MET A 1 19.90 -14.66 -17.94
CA MET A 1 19.12 -15.68 -18.68
C MET A 1 20.00 -16.29 -19.77
N ALA A 2 19.86 -17.59 -20.08
CA ALA A 2 20.65 -18.23 -21.14
C ALA A 2 20.20 -17.72 -22.52
N GLN A 3 21.14 -17.54 -23.45
CA GLN A 3 20.92 -16.94 -24.78
C GLN A 3 19.76 -17.59 -25.56
N ASN A 4 19.56 -18.90 -25.39
CA ASN A 4 18.51 -19.68 -26.03
C ASN A 4 17.07 -19.30 -25.60
N PHE A 5 16.90 -18.63 -24.45
CA PHE A 5 15.58 -18.17 -23.98
C PHE A 5 15.08 -16.96 -24.76
N PHE A 6 15.99 -16.13 -25.29
CA PHE A 6 15.64 -14.90 -26.00
C PHE A 6 15.22 -15.10 -27.46
N ASP A 7 15.41 -16.31 -27.98
CA ASP A 7 15.02 -16.71 -29.34
C ASP A 7 13.65 -17.39 -29.39
N GLU A 8 12.99 -17.55 -28.24
CA GLU A 8 11.65 -18.12 -28.16
C GLU A 8 10.63 -17.17 -28.83
N PRO A 9 9.74 -17.66 -29.72
CA PRO A 9 8.80 -16.83 -30.46
C PRO A 9 7.96 -15.86 -29.60
N TYR A 10 7.57 -16.27 -28.39
CA TYR A 10 6.81 -15.41 -27.47
C TYR A 10 7.65 -14.29 -26.86
N VAL A 11 8.95 -14.52 -26.58
CA VAL A 11 9.86 -13.49 -26.09
C VAL A 11 10.14 -12.48 -27.19
N VAL A 12 10.43 -12.96 -28.40
CA VAL A 12 10.68 -12.11 -29.58
C VAL A 12 9.48 -11.21 -29.87
N MET A 13 8.27 -11.77 -29.88
CA MET A 13 7.08 -10.96 -30.11
C MET A 13 6.83 -9.95 -29.00
N THR A 14 7.11 -10.29 -27.74
CA THR A 14 7.01 -9.34 -26.64
C THR A 14 7.99 -8.18 -26.82
N ILE A 15 9.26 -8.48 -27.12
CA ILE A 15 10.29 -7.47 -27.37
C ILE A 15 9.94 -6.58 -28.56
N LEU A 16 9.53 -7.14 -29.70
CA LEU A 16 9.21 -6.37 -30.90
C LEU A 16 8.02 -5.43 -30.69
N ASN A 17 6.95 -5.93 -30.07
CA ASN A 17 5.78 -5.09 -29.79
C ASN A 17 6.13 -3.95 -28.82
N ARG A 18 6.93 -4.21 -27.78
CA ARG A 18 7.36 -3.17 -26.83
C ARG A 18 8.36 -2.19 -27.45
N ALA A 19 9.42 -2.67 -28.09
CA ALA A 19 10.47 -1.81 -28.61
C ALA A 19 10.02 -0.94 -29.79
N LEU A 20 9.12 -1.43 -30.66
CA LEU A 20 8.69 -0.68 -31.85
C LEU A 20 7.37 0.06 -31.67
N THR A 21 6.37 -0.60 -31.08
CA THR A 21 5.01 -0.03 -30.99
C THR A 21 4.67 0.50 -29.62
N ASP A 22 5.48 0.16 -28.62
CA ASP A 22 5.20 0.39 -27.21
C ASP A 22 3.76 -0.03 -26.87
N LYS A 23 3.41 -1.27 -27.21
CA LYS A 23 2.08 -1.85 -26.96
C LYS A 23 2.20 -3.31 -26.56
N SER A 24 1.23 -3.77 -25.79
CA SER A 24 1.05 -5.19 -25.47
C SER A 24 -0.20 -5.68 -26.21
N PRO A 25 -0.08 -6.57 -27.22
CA PRO A 25 -1.24 -7.02 -27.98
C PRO A 25 -2.21 -7.80 -27.08
N ASN A 26 -3.51 -7.74 -27.39
CA ASN A 26 -4.48 -8.62 -26.73
C ASN A 26 -4.20 -10.10 -27.04
N TYR A 27 -4.78 -11.00 -26.26
CA TYR A 27 -4.56 -12.45 -26.35
C TYR A 27 -4.69 -13.03 -27.76
N GLY A 28 -5.73 -12.64 -28.50
CA GLY A 28 -5.96 -13.15 -29.85
C GLY A 28 -4.87 -12.70 -30.84
N SER A 29 -4.53 -11.41 -30.82
CA SER A 29 -3.48 -10.85 -31.67
C SER A 29 -2.09 -11.35 -31.30
N PHE A 30 -1.78 -11.48 -30.01
CA PHE A 30 -0.49 -11.96 -29.54
C PHE A 30 -0.26 -13.42 -29.96
N ASN A 31 -1.23 -14.31 -29.69
CA ASN A 31 -1.09 -15.72 -30.07
C ASN A 31 -0.96 -15.92 -31.58
N HIS A 32 -1.66 -15.11 -32.38
CA HIS A 32 -1.49 -15.13 -33.84
C HIS A 32 -0.06 -14.71 -34.24
N GLN A 33 0.47 -13.64 -33.66
CA GLN A 33 1.84 -13.20 -33.94
C GLN A 33 2.89 -14.22 -33.49
N VAL A 34 2.71 -14.86 -32.33
CA VAL A 34 3.60 -15.92 -31.83
C VAL A 34 3.58 -17.14 -32.75
N ALA A 35 2.39 -17.54 -33.23
CA ALA A 35 2.26 -18.62 -34.20
C ALA A 35 2.97 -18.30 -35.53
N LEU A 36 2.82 -17.06 -36.03
CA LEU A 36 3.52 -16.60 -37.23
C LEU A 36 5.05 -16.58 -37.05
N ALA A 37 5.54 -16.14 -35.88
CA ALA A 37 6.96 -16.15 -35.56
C ALA A 37 7.54 -17.57 -35.48
N ALA A 38 6.78 -18.52 -34.93
CA ALA A 38 7.14 -19.93 -34.89
C ALA A 38 7.17 -20.57 -36.30
N GLU A 39 6.25 -20.17 -37.19
CA GLU A 39 6.16 -20.69 -38.56
C GLU A 39 7.25 -20.13 -39.48
N LYS A 40 7.48 -18.81 -39.47
CA LYS A 40 8.37 -18.11 -40.40
C LYS A 40 9.81 -17.96 -39.91
N GLY A 41 10.03 -18.16 -38.62
CA GLY A 41 11.29 -17.88 -37.94
C GLY A 41 11.39 -16.42 -37.47
N VAL A 42 11.99 -16.25 -36.29
CA VAL A 42 12.03 -14.99 -35.53
C VAL A 42 12.69 -13.83 -36.29
N ASN A 43 13.75 -14.10 -37.08
CA ASN A 43 14.44 -13.07 -37.85
C ASN A 43 13.57 -12.53 -39.00
N THR A 44 12.87 -13.42 -39.70
CA THR A 44 11.94 -13.04 -40.78
C THR A 44 10.82 -12.18 -40.21
N THR A 45 10.27 -12.56 -39.06
CA THR A 45 9.21 -11.81 -38.39
C THR A 45 9.69 -10.46 -37.89
N ALA A 46 10.89 -10.36 -37.32
CA ALA A 46 11.46 -9.07 -36.91
C ALA A 46 11.61 -8.10 -38.10
N LEU A 47 12.07 -8.57 -39.26
CA LEU A 47 12.14 -7.76 -40.48
C LEU A 47 10.76 -7.30 -40.96
N GLU A 48 9.75 -8.19 -40.97
CA GLU A 48 8.37 -7.84 -41.32
C GLU A 48 7.79 -6.80 -40.35
N PHE A 49 8.08 -6.91 -39.06
CA PHE A 49 7.62 -5.95 -38.03
C PHE A 49 8.27 -4.56 -38.21
N GLY A 50 9.57 -4.54 -38.49
CA GLY A 50 10.31 -3.30 -38.76
C GLY A 50 9.88 -2.59 -40.04
N ALA A 51 9.39 -3.33 -41.05
CA ALA A 51 8.94 -2.76 -42.32
C ALA A 51 7.79 -1.75 -42.16
N LEU A 52 7.01 -1.84 -41.07
CA LEU A 52 5.96 -0.86 -40.73
C LEU A 52 6.51 0.57 -40.54
N TYR A 53 7.81 0.70 -40.26
CA TYR A 53 8.49 1.96 -40.00
C TYR A 53 9.38 2.43 -41.16
N ALA A 54 9.24 1.84 -42.35
CA ALA A 54 10.06 2.21 -43.51
C ALA A 54 9.99 3.71 -43.88
N GLY A 55 8.89 4.38 -43.52
CA GLY A 55 8.69 5.82 -43.73
C GLY A 55 9.38 6.75 -42.72
N ALA A 56 9.90 6.23 -41.61
CA ALA A 56 10.58 7.04 -40.61
C ALA A 56 12.03 7.39 -41.02
N THR A 57 12.53 8.51 -40.49
CA THR A 57 13.96 8.90 -40.57
C THR A 57 14.79 8.14 -39.54
N ASP A 58 16.10 8.03 -39.73
CA ASP A 58 17.00 7.35 -38.79
C ASP A 58 17.00 8.01 -37.40
N ASP A 59 16.86 9.34 -37.35
CA ASP A 59 16.71 10.10 -36.10
C ASP A 59 15.38 9.76 -35.40
N GLN A 60 14.27 9.65 -36.15
CA GLN A 60 12.99 9.24 -35.57
C GLN A 60 13.04 7.80 -35.05
N LEU A 61 13.71 6.90 -35.77
CA LEU A 61 13.85 5.49 -35.39
C LEU A 61 14.74 5.32 -34.16
N SER A 62 15.88 6.00 -34.09
CA SER A 62 16.76 5.96 -32.91
C SER A 62 16.08 6.55 -31.68
N THR A 63 15.33 7.65 -31.83
CA THR A 63 14.52 8.24 -30.76
C THR A 63 13.44 7.27 -30.28
N LEU A 64 12.70 6.66 -31.21
CA LEU A 64 11.62 5.72 -30.90
C LEU A 64 12.15 4.49 -30.15
N LEU A 65 13.22 3.87 -30.65
CA LEU A 65 13.77 2.66 -30.04
C LEU A 65 14.32 2.95 -28.64
N LEU A 66 15.11 4.02 -28.47
CA LEU A 66 15.67 4.35 -27.15
C LEU A 66 14.61 4.86 -26.19
N GLY A 67 13.59 5.56 -26.67
CA GLY A 67 12.45 5.99 -25.86
C GLY A 67 11.69 4.80 -25.29
N ASN A 68 11.29 3.86 -26.16
CA ASN A 68 10.52 2.67 -25.76
C ASN A 68 11.34 1.70 -24.88
N LEU A 69 12.67 1.71 -25.00
CA LEU A 69 13.59 0.94 -24.15
C LEU A 69 13.92 1.66 -22.83
N GLY A 70 13.42 2.87 -22.57
CA GLY A 70 13.70 3.63 -21.36
C GLY A 70 15.15 4.15 -21.25
N LEU A 71 15.80 4.37 -22.40
CA LEU A 71 17.21 4.77 -22.50
C LEU A 71 17.39 6.27 -22.81
N LEU A 72 16.31 7.04 -22.90
CA LEU A 72 16.37 8.50 -23.06
C LEU A 72 16.20 9.22 -21.69
N PRO A 73 16.83 10.40 -21.51
CA PRO A 73 17.70 11.09 -22.46
C PRO A 73 19.14 10.51 -22.50
N ASN A 74 19.65 10.21 -23.70
CA ASN A 74 21.05 9.81 -23.91
C ASN A 74 21.54 10.23 -25.31
N PRO A 75 22.01 11.48 -25.48
CA PRO A 75 22.33 12.03 -26.80
C PRO A 75 23.49 11.31 -27.49
N GLY A 76 24.46 10.78 -26.72
CA GLY A 76 25.56 9.99 -27.26
C GLY A 76 25.09 8.66 -27.86
N LEU A 77 24.29 7.91 -27.10
CA LEU A 77 23.73 6.64 -27.57
C LEU A 77 22.75 6.83 -28.73
N GLN A 78 21.95 7.89 -28.70
CA GLN A 78 21.01 8.23 -29.77
C GLN A 78 21.73 8.55 -31.08
N ALA A 79 22.80 9.37 -31.02
CA ALA A 79 23.62 9.65 -32.19
C ALA A 79 24.28 8.37 -32.75
N SER A 80 24.88 7.55 -31.88
CA SER A 80 25.51 6.29 -32.30
C SER A 80 24.50 5.28 -32.88
N LEU A 81 23.29 5.21 -32.34
CA LEU A 81 22.23 4.36 -32.90
C LEU A 81 21.73 4.89 -34.25
N GLY A 82 21.60 6.20 -34.41
CA GLY A 82 21.28 6.82 -35.69
C GLY A 82 22.31 6.48 -36.77
N GLU A 83 23.60 6.65 -36.48
CA GLU A 83 24.70 6.26 -37.38
C GLU A 83 24.67 4.76 -37.70
N TYR A 84 24.39 3.92 -36.71
CA TYR A 84 24.27 2.47 -36.90
C TYR A 84 23.10 2.13 -37.85
N LEU A 85 21.92 2.72 -37.66
CA LEU A 85 20.75 2.51 -38.52
C LEU A 85 21.00 2.94 -39.97
N VAL A 86 21.76 4.01 -40.19
CA VAL A 86 22.23 4.41 -41.53
C VAL A 86 23.13 3.32 -42.13
N SER A 87 24.04 2.76 -41.34
CA SER A 87 25.00 1.75 -41.81
C SER A 87 24.36 0.40 -42.15
N VAL A 88 23.40 -0.07 -41.33
CA VAL A 88 22.72 -1.35 -41.54
C VAL A 88 21.51 -1.23 -42.45
N GLY A 89 20.99 -0.02 -42.65
CA GLY A 89 19.81 0.27 -43.45
C GLY A 89 18.50 0.03 -42.70
N LYS A 90 17.54 0.94 -42.89
CA LYS A 90 16.23 0.95 -42.23
C LYS A 90 15.38 -0.30 -42.41
N ALA A 91 15.61 -1.06 -43.48
CA ALA A 91 14.95 -2.36 -43.68
C ALA A 91 15.24 -3.35 -42.54
N ASN A 92 16.32 -3.14 -41.78
CA ASN A 92 16.74 -3.98 -40.67
C ASN A 92 16.30 -3.45 -39.30
N VAL A 93 15.50 -2.38 -39.22
CA VAL A 93 15.17 -1.74 -37.93
C VAL A 93 14.51 -2.69 -36.92
N GLY A 94 13.71 -3.65 -37.38
CA GLY A 94 13.11 -4.64 -36.48
C GLY A 94 14.13 -5.64 -35.91
N MET A 95 15.18 -5.97 -36.67
CA MET A 95 16.31 -6.74 -36.13
C MET A 95 17.09 -5.92 -35.11
N VAL A 96 17.31 -4.64 -35.38
CA VAL A 96 17.98 -3.72 -34.44
C VAL A 96 17.18 -3.58 -33.14
N ALA A 97 15.85 -3.43 -33.24
CA ALA A 97 14.96 -3.35 -32.08
C ALA A 97 15.03 -4.63 -31.22
N LEU A 98 14.97 -5.79 -31.86
CA LEU A 98 15.09 -7.08 -31.17
C LEU A 98 16.44 -7.21 -30.46
N GLN A 99 17.53 -6.93 -31.16
CA GLN A 99 18.89 -7.03 -30.60
C GLN A 99 19.11 -6.07 -29.44
N LEU A 100 18.65 -4.82 -29.55
CA LEU A 100 18.75 -3.85 -28.47
C LEU A 100 17.95 -4.26 -27.23
N GLY A 101 16.71 -4.74 -27.42
CA GLY A 101 15.89 -5.26 -26.32
C GLY A 101 16.53 -6.45 -25.63
N GLN A 102 17.13 -7.37 -26.39
CA GLN A 102 17.86 -8.52 -25.84
C GLN A 102 19.16 -8.10 -25.11
N ILE A 103 19.92 -7.17 -25.69
CA ILE A 103 21.14 -6.63 -25.05
C ILE A 103 20.78 -5.97 -23.73
N LEU A 104 19.80 -5.06 -23.73
CA LEU A 104 19.39 -4.35 -22.51
C LEU A 104 18.90 -5.31 -21.43
N SER A 105 18.10 -6.31 -21.81
CA SER A 105 17.63 -7.35 -20.89
C SER A 105 18.77 -8.10 -20.18
N GLY A 106 19.94 -8.22 -20.82
CA GLY A 106 21.13 -8.86 -20.25
C GLY A 106 21.95 -7.99 -19.30
N LEU A 107 21.62 -6.71 -19.11
CA LEU A 107 22.47 -5.74 -18.39
C LEU A 107 22.05 -5.48 -16.93
N GLU A 108 21.09 -6.19 -16.34
CA GLU A 108 20.63 -5.94 -14.95
C GLU A 108 21.74 -5.96 -13.88
N HIS A 109 22.79 -6.72 -14.15
CA HIS A 109 23.92 -6.91 -13.25
C HIS A 109 25.25 -6.53 -13.92
N ALA A 110 25.20 -5.65 -14.92
CA ALA A 110 26.41 -5.19 -15.57
C ALA A 110 27.29 -4.39 -14.58
N THR A 111 28.60 -4.47 -14.81
CA THR A 111 29.62 -3.79 -14.00
C THR A 111 30.50 -2.93 -14.90
N GLY A 112 31.31 -2.04 -14.32
CA GLY A 112 32.15 -1.10 -15.08
C GLY A 112 31.31 -0.08 -15.85
N ASP A 113 31.74 0.28 -17.06
CA ASP A 113 31.11 1.34 -17.87
C ASP A 113 29.67 1.02 -18.30
N LEU A 114 29.29 -0.27 -18.29
CA LEU A 114 27.92 -0.71 -18.62
C LEU A 114 26.96 -0.68 -17.43
N ALA A 115 27.47 -0.47 -16.20
CA ALA A 115 26.63 -0.43 -15.00
C ALA A 115 25.59 0.71 -15.02
N VAL A 116 25.83 1.74 -15.85
CA VAL A 116 24.89 2.84 -16.09
C VAL A 116 23.54 2.36 -16.63
N PHE A 117 23.48 1.19 -17.28
CA PHE A 117 22.26 0.62 -17.86
C PHE A 117 21.50 -0.31 -16.91
N ASN A 118 22.01 -0.62 -15.71
CA ASN A 118 21.39 -1.59 -14.82
C ASN A 118 19.94 -1.22 -14.47
N ALA A 119 19.68 0.06 -14.16
CA ALA A 119 18.34 0.52 -13.81
C ALA A 119 17.35 0.39 -14.98
N ALA A 120 17.77 0.77 -16.18
CA ALA A 120 16.97 0.64 -17.40
C ALA A 120 16.73 -0.84 -17.76
N ALA A 121 17.73 -1.70 -17.57
CA ALA A 121 17.61 -3.14 -17.79
C ALA A 121 16.58 -3.80 -16.87
N VAL A 122 16.57 -3.44 -15.58
CA VAL A 122 15.58 -3.94 -14.61
C VAL A 122 14.17 -3.46 -14.98
N ALA A 123 14.02 -2.18 -15.34
CA ALA A 123 12.73 -1.63 -15.78
C ALA A 123 12.22 -2.33 -17.04
N TRP A 124 13.10 -2.51 -18.03
CA TRP A 124 12.81 -3.20 -19.28
C TRP A 124 12.37 -4.66 -19.05
N ASN A 125 13.05 -5.40 -18.18
CA ASN A 125 12.67 -6.79 -17.89
C ASN A 125 11.35 -6.90 -17.14
N LYS A 126 11.08 -5.98 -16.21
CA LYS A 126 9.77 -5.88 -15.56
C LYS A 126 8.67 -5.63 -16.60
N GLU A 127 8.92 -4.74 -17.56
CA GLU A 127 7.97 -4.42 -18.64
C GLU A 127 7.70 -5.62 -19.55
N LEU A 128 8.73 -6.38 -19.93
CA LEU A 128 8.56 -7.58 -20.75
C LEU A 128 7.70 -8.64 -20.03
N VAL A 129 7.92 -8.84 -18.72
CA VAL A 129 7.12 -9.78 -17.91
C VAL A 129 5.67 -9.32 -17.82
N ALA A 130 5.42 -8.04 -17.56
CA ALA A 130 4.08 -7.48 -17.47
C ALA A 130 3.34 -7.56 -18.83
N SER A 131 4.02 -7.18 -19.90
CA SER A 131 3.48 -7.24 -21.27
C SER A 131 3.12 -8.68 -21.66
N TYR A 132 3.98 -9.65 -21.34
CA TYR A 132 3.70 -11.05 -21.62
C TYR A 132 2.52 -11.57 -20.80
N ALA A 133 2.45 -11.24 -19.50
CA ALA A 133 1.34 -11.63 -18.64
C ALA A 133 -0.01 -11.07 -19.15
N TYR A 134 -0.04 -9.80 -19.56
CA TYR A 134 -1.21 -9.18 -20.19
C TYR A 134 -1.63 -9.94 -21.46
N SER A 135 -0.68 -10.18 -22.35
CA SER A 135 -0.95 -10.84 -23.64
C SER A 135 -1.34 -12.32 -23.53
N LEU A 136 -1.19 -12.94 -22.36
CA LEU A 136 -1.63 -14.31 -22.09
C LEU A 136 -3.04 -14.42 -21.50
N ASP A 137 -3.68 -13.32 -21.11
CA ASP A 137 -5.00 -13.39 -20.49
C ASP A 137 -6.15 -13.31 -21.54
N PRO A 138 -6.92 -14.39 -21.76
CA PRO A 138 -7.98 -14.42 -22.76
C PRO A 138 -9.19 -13.53 -22.42
N ASN A 139 -9.29 -13.01 -21.19
CA ASN A 139 -10.42 -12.19 -20.75
C ASN A 139 -10.28 -10.69 -21.07
N TRP A 140 -9.12 -10.23 -21.55
CA TRP A 140 -8.84 -8.82 -21.87
C TRP A 140 -9.12 -8.47 -23.34
N GLY A 141 -10.18 -9.05 -23.90
CA GLY A 141 -10.56 -8.98 -25.32
C GLY A 141 -11.36 -7.75 -25.77
N MET A 142 -11.52 -6.74 -24.92
CA MET A 142 -12.04 -5.42 -25.29
C MET A 142 -10.92 -4.44 -24.99
N SER A 143 -10.65 -3.48 -25.90
CA SER A 143 -9.63 -2.45 -25.75
C SER A 143 -9.39 -2.15 -24.28
N ALA A 144 -8.18 -2.41 -23.79
CA ALA A 144 -7.85 -2.06 -22.43
C ALA A 144 -8.37 -0.63 -22.17
N PRO A 145 -9.15 -0.36 -21.10
CA PRO A 145 -8.75 0.80 -20.35
C PRO A 145 -7.30 0.49 -20.02
N ASP A 146 -6.39 1.26 -20.62
CA ASP A 146 -4.98 1.30 -20.24
C ASP A 146 -4.96 1.15 -18.72
N THR A 147 -4.59 -0.04 -18.24
CA THR A 147 -4.52 -0.24 -16.80
C THR A 147 -3.34 0.61 -16.42
N GLY A 148 -3.63 1.83 -15.94
CA GLY A 148 -2.72 2.93 -15.58
C GLY A 148 -1.71 2.58 -14.50
N ASN A 149 -1.11 1.41 -14.62
CA ASN A 149 -0.03 0.89 -13.83
C ASN A 149 1.25 1.11 -14.64
N GLU A 150 1.92 2.20 -14.29
CA GLU A 150 3.38 2.33 -14.28
C GLU A 150 4.13 2.56 -15.60
N ARG A 151 3.52 3.10 -16.66
CA ARG A 151 4.33 3.63 -17.75
C ARG A 151 4.94 4.95 -17.30
N THR A 152 6.24 4.93 -16.99
CA THR A 152 6.96 6.10 -16.49
C THR A 152 7.07 7.14 -17.60
N GLY A 153 6.51 8.33 -17.35
CA GLY A 153 6.64 9.49 -18.20
C GLY A 153 7.94 10.25 -17.95
N VAL A 154 7.92 11.56 -18.16
CA VAL A 154 9.07 12.43 -17.94
C VAL A 154 9.20 12.87 -16.49
N THR A 155 10.41 13.24 -16.08
CA THR A 155 10.63 13.98 -14.84
C THR A 155 10.98 15.43 -15.15
N LEU A 156 10.18 16.36 -14.65
CA LEU A 156 10.33 17.80 -14.87
C LEU A 156 10.64 18.49 -13.53
N PHE A 157 11.44 19.55 -13.59
CA PHE A 157 11.83 20.33 -12.41
C PHE A 157 11.26 21.73 -12.50
N LEU A 158 10.62 22.18 -11.42
CA LEU A 158 10.26 23.58 -11.25
C LEU A 158 11.50 24.42 -10.92
N THR A 159 11.39 25.71 -11.13
CA THR A 159 12.42 26.70 -10.87
C THR A 159 11.94 27.71 -9.83
N SER A 160 12.74 28.73 -9.53
CA SER A 160 12.30 29.83 -8.65
C SER A 160 11.44 30.88 -9.36
N GLY A 161 11.23 30.73 -10.67
CA GLY A 161 10.38 31.63 -11.47
C GLY A 161 8.99 31.05 -11.65
N ASP A 162 8.12 31.80 -12.33
CA ASP A 162 6.79 31.31 -12.70
C ASP A 162 6.94 30.21 -13.77
N ASP A 163 6.50 28.99 -13.46
CA ASP A 163 6.62 27.84 -14.36
C ASP A 163 5.29 27.55 -15.08
N LEU A 164 5.40 27.22 -16.37
CA LEU A 164 4.27 26.78 -17.21
C LEU A 164 4.59 25.40 -17.80
N LEU A 165 3.99 24.36 -17.21
CA LEU A 165 4.12 22.98 -17.68
C LEU A 165 2.82 22.52 -18.35
N SER A 166 2.91 21.93 -19.53
CA SER A 166 1.73 21.45 -20.27
C SER A 166 2.09 20.44 -21.36
N PRO A 167 1.17 19.53 -21.73
CA PRO A 167 1.37 18.62 -22.87
C PRO A 167 1.53 19.37 -24.21
N THR A 168 1.10 20.62 -24.25
CA THR A 168 1.17 21.49 -25.43
C THR A 168 2.41 22.39 -25.45
N ALA A 169 3.28 22.31 -24.43
CA ALA A 169 4.47 23.16 -24.37
C ALA A 169 5.42 22.92 -25.56
N PRO A 170 6.03 23.98 -26.12
CA PRO A 170 6.87 23.88 -27.32
C PRO A 170 8.25 23.27 -27.04
N GLU A 171 8.76 23.44 -25.81
CA GLU A 171 10.07 22.94 -25.40
C GLU A 171 9.92 21.70 -24.53
N ALA A 172 10.71 20.66 -24.80
CA ALA A 172 10.64 19.38 -24.10
C ALA A 172 10.81 19.50 -22.58
N LYS A 173 11.61 20.47 -22.10
CA LYS A 173 11.84 20.71 -20.67
C LYS A 173 10.61 21.25 -19.91
N PHE A 174 9.56 21.65 -20.61
CA PHE A 174 8.29 22.12 -20.05
C PHE A 174 7.10 21.23 -20.43
N LYS A 175 7.38 20.13 -21.13
CA LYS A 175 6.36 19.32 -21.80
C LYS A 175 6.09 18.05 -21.03
N THR A 176 4.91 17.98 -20.43
CA THR A 176 4.32 16.75 -19.89
C THR A 176 3.82 15.84 -21.02
N THR A 177 3.53 14.58 -20.72
CA THR A 177 3.20 13.52 -21.66
C THR A 177 1.83 12.90 -21.34
N ASP A 178 1.47 11.84 -22.07
CA ASP A 178 0.27 11.04 -21.79
C ASP A 178 0.61 9.82 -20.89
N LEU A 179 1.80 9.81 -20.27
CA LEU A 179 2.31 8.77 -19.37
C LEU A 179 2.41 9.33 -17.95
N ASN A 180 2.78 8.50 -16.97
CA ASN A 180 2.86 8.91 -15.56
C ASN A 180 4.09 9.81 -15.33
N ASP A 181 3.91 11.12 -15.44
CA ASP A 181 4.96 12.10 -15.25
C ASP A 181 5.24 12.38 -13.76
N THR A 182 6.45 12.87 -13.50
CA THR A 182 6.86 13.34 -12.17
C THR A 182 7.33 14.79 -12.25
N ILE A 183 6.66 15.68 -11.53
CA ILE A 183 7.02 17.09 -11.41
C ILE A 183 7.66 17.31 -10.03
N LEU A 184 8.83 17.95 -10.02
CA LEU A 184 9.67 18.12 -8.83
C LEU A 184 9.92 19.60 -8.52
N ALA A 185 9.44 20.04 -7.36
CA ALA A 185 9.70 21.34 -6.74
C ALA A 185 10.45 21.14 -5.42
N THR A 186 11.67 20.61 -5.50
CA THR A 186 12.43 20.11 -4.34
C THR A 186 13.02 21.20 -3.44
N THR A 187 12.95 22.47 -3.84
CA THR A 187 13.41 23.60 -3.05
C THR A 187 12.22 24.45 -2.62
N ALA A 188 12.21 24.88 -1.35
CA ALA A 188 11.20 25.79 -0.84
C ALA A 188 11.11 27.06 -1.70
N GLY A 189 9.90 27.41 -2.13
CA GLY A 189 9.63 28.56 -2.98
C GLY A 189 9.73 28.30 -4.49
N TRP A 190 10.02 27.06 -4.92
CA TRP A 190 9.92 26.68 -6.34
C TRP A 190 8.52 26.28 -6.79
N LEU A 191 7.60 26.04 -5.85
CA LEU A 191 6.18 25.96 -6.16
C LEU A 191 5.51 27.24 -5.65
N SER A 192 4.78 27.90 -6.54
CA SER A 192 4.18 29.20 -6.34
C SER A 192 2.71 29.21 -6.80
N VAL A 193 1.97 30.27 -6.43
CA VAL A 193 0.59 30.47 -6.91
C VAL A 193 0.53 30.93 -8.37
N SER A 194 1.66 31.35 -8.93
CA SER A 194 1.77 31.78 -10.33
C SER A 194 1.99 30.59 -11.26
N ASP A 195 2.42 29.44 -10.74
CA ASP A 195 2.71 28.27 -11.56
C ASP A 195 1.41 27.68 -12.12
N ALA A 196 1.47 27.31 -13.40
CA ALA A 196 0.39 26.62 -14.08
C ALA A 196 0.91 25.27 -14.57
N ILE A 197 0.49 24.21 -13.89
CA ILE A 197 1.01 22.85 -14.11
C ILE A 197 -0.14 21.97 -14.58
N ASP A 198 0.02 21.39 -15.77
CA ASP A 198 -0.88 20.40 -16.34
C ASP A 198 -0.11 19.10 -16.59
N GLY A 199 -0.41 18.06 -15.80
CA GLY A 199 0.25 16.75 -15.90
C GLY A 199 -0.06 16.00 -17.19
N GLY A 200 -1.14 16.36 -17.89
CA GLY A 200 -1.54 15.68 -19.12
C GLY A 200 -2.46 14.50 -18.87
N ALA A 201 -2.17 13.36 -19.46
CA ALA A 201 -2.90 12.12 -19.20
C ALA A 201 -1.96 11.15 -18.50
N GLY A 202 -2.52 10.21 -17.71
CA GLY A 202 -1.72 9.30 -16.90
C GLY A 202 -2.02 9.49 -15.42
N MET A 203 -1.12 8.97 -14.59
CA MET A 203 -1.14 9.14 -13.14
C MET A 203 0.06 10.01 -12.74
N ASP A 204 -0.15 11.32 -12.79
CA ASP A 204 0.91 12.30 -12.64
C ASP A 204 1.15 12.65 -11.17
N THR A 205 2.44 12.82 -10.82
CA THR A 205 2.85 13.09 -9.44
C THR A 205 3.61 14.41 -9.33
N LEU A 206 3.12 15.31 -8.47
CA LEU A 206 3.88 16.48 -8.02
C LEU A 206 4.52 16.18 -6.66
N THR A 207 5.83 16.38 -6.54
CA THR A 207 6.54 16.41 -5.25
C THR A 207 7.10 17.80 -5.00
N ALA A 208 6.70 18.43 -3.90
CA ALA A 208 7.10 19.80 -3.57
C ALA A 208 7.59 19.96 -2.13
N THR A 209 8.49 20.91 -1.92
CA THR A 209 8.94 21.35 -0.59
C THR A 209 8.36 22.73 -0.29
N LEU A 210 7.71 22.88 0.87
CA LEU A 210 7.18 24.16 1.34
C LEU A 210 8.01 24.71 2.49
N GLY A 211 8.21 26.03 2.51
CA GLY A 211 8.85 26.72 3.62
C GLY A 211 7.99 26.72 4.88
N ALA A 212 8.61 26.97 6.04
CA ALA A 212 7.88 27.10 7.31
C ALA A 212 6.88 28.28 7.25
N GLY A 213 5.65 28.05 7.70
CA GLY A 213 4.58 29.04 7.69
C GLY A 213 4.09 29.48 6.30
N THR A 214 4.54 28.83 5.22
CA THR A 214 4.05 29.13 3.86
C THR A 214 2.64 28.60 3.68
N SER A 215 1.72 29.42 3.14
CA SER A 215 0.39 28.98 2.70
C SER A 215 0.31 29.09 1.18
N LEU A 216 -0.03 28.00 0.50
CA LEU A 216 0.02 27.90 -0.96
C LEU A 216 -1.17 27.11 -1.52
N ALA A 217 -1.80 27.64 -2.57
CA ALA A 217 -2.82 26.94 -3.36
C ALA A 217 -2.49 27.12 -4.86
N PRO A 218 -1.71 26.22 -5.47
CA PRO A 218 -1.29 26.35 -6.87
C PRO A 218 -2.40 25.95 -7.85
N LEU A 219 -2.29 26.40 -9.10
CA LEU A 219 -3.19 25.96 -10.18
C LEU A 219 -2.66 24.66 -10.81
N LEU A 220 -3.18 23.52 -10.35
CA LEU A 220 -2.82 22.21 -10.89
C LEU A 220 -3.97 21.61 -11.70
N ARG A 221 -3.65 20.99 -12.83
CA ARG A 221 -4.58 20.23 -13.68
C ARG A 221 -3.97 18.87 -13.96
N ASN A 222 -4.82 17.84 -14.01
CA ASN A 222 -4.39 16.47 -14.31
C ASN A 222 -3.18 16.05 -13.45
N ILE A 223 -3.28 16.28 -12.14
CA ILE A 223 -2.30 15.82 -11.16
C ILE A 223 -3.05 14.93 -10.17
N GLU A 224 -2.76 13.63 -10.22
CA GLU A 224 -3.50 12.63 -9.45
C GLU A 224 -2.88 12.43 -8.07
N LYS A 225 -1.57 12.72 -7.91
CA LYS A 225 -0.85 12.58 -6.65
C LYS A 225 -0.01 13.81 -6.34
N VAL A 226 -0.14 14.31 -5.11
CA VAL A 226 0.75 15.34 -4.57
C VAL A 226 1.48 14.82 -3.33
N VAL A 227 2.78 15.09 -3.23
CA VAL A 227 3.62 14.80 -2.06
C VAL A 227 4.29 16.09 -1.59
N ILE A 228 4.04 16.47 -0.34
CA ILE A 228 4.56 17.70 0.25
C ILE A 228 5.57 17.38 1.36
N ALA A 229 6.81 17.86 1.21
CA ALA A 229 7.74 18.00 2.33
C ALA A 229 7.53 19.38 2.97
N ALA A 230 6.83 19.42 4.10
CA ALA A 230 6.37 20.67 4.71
C ALA A 230 7.37 21.20 5.75
N GLY A 231 7.71 22.49 5.68
CA GLY A 231 8.21 23.22 6.84
C GLY A 231 7.12 23.38 7.91
N ALA A 232 7.51 23.60 9.17
CA ALA A 232 6.56 23.73 10.28
C ALA A 232 5.51 24.83 10.04
N GLY A 233 4.24 24.48 10.22
CA GLY A 233 3.09 25.36 10.02
C GLY A 233 2.76 25.66 8.55
N ALA A 234 3.29 24.91 7.58
CA ALA A 234 2.95 25.13 6.18
C ALA A 234 1.52 24.67 5.86
N GLU A 235 0.87 25.36 4.93
CA GLU A 235 -0.47 25.06 4.45
C GLU A 235 -0.46 24.84 2.94
N PHE A 236 -1.14 23.78 2.49
CA PHE A 236 -1.29 23.45 1.07
C PHE A 236 -2.77 23.27 0.73
N GLY A 237 -3.26 24.13 -0.18
CA GLY A 237 -4.61 24.11 -0.69
C GLY A 237 -4.70 23.26 -1.94
N VAL A 238 -5.73 22.41 -2.02
CA VAL A 238 -5.99 21.55 -3.18
C VAL A 238 -7.26 21.94 -3.93
N ALA A 239 -7.84 23.10 -3.62
CA ALA A 239 -8.98 23.61 -4.38
C ALA A 239 -8.63 23.75 -5.86
N GLY A 240 -9.50 23.23 -6.72
CA GLY A 240 -9.37 23.37 -8.16
C GLY A 240 -8.46 22.35 -8.83
N ILE A 241 -8.19 21.21 -8.19
CA ILE A 241 -7.51 20.04 -8.79
C ILE A 241 -8.50 18.87 -8.92
N PRO A 242 -9.37 18.86 -9.95
CA PRO A 242 -10.49 17.90 -10.01
C PRO A 242 -10.04 16.44 -10.15
N SER A 243 -8.83 16.20 -10.65
CA SER A 243 -8.28 14.85 -10.83
C SER A 243 -7.51 14.34 -9.61
N LEU A 244 -7.36 15.14 -8.56
CA LEU A 244 -6.55 14.77 -7.40
C LEU A 244 -7.14 13.57 -6.66
N GLN A 245 -6.43 12.45 -6.71
CA GLN A 245 -6.79 11.23 -6.00
C GLN A 245 -6.12 11.15 -4.64
N GLN A 246 -4.90 11.68 -4.52
CA GLN A 246 -4.10 11.54 -3.29
C GLN A 246 -3.25 12.77 -2.97
N VAL A 247 -3.18 13.14 -1.70
CA VAL A 247 -2.23 14.14 -1.19
C VAL A 247 -1.53 13.63 0.06
N TRP A 248 -0.20 13.72 0.07
CA TRP A 248 0.63 13.09 1.08
C TRP A 248 1.57 14.09 1.76
N LEU A 249 1.65 14.03 3.08
CA LEU A 249 2.76 14.59 3.83
C LEU A 249 3.96 13.62 3.72
N GLY A 250 5.04 14.11 3.12
CA GLY A 250 6.26 13.38 2.86
C GLY A 250 7.23 13.31 4.05
N PRO A 251 8.41 12.68 3.84
CA PRO A 251 9.41 12.48 4.89
C PRO A 251 9.96 13.81 5.42
N SER A 252 10.41 13.80 6.67
CA SER A 252 11.07 14.95 7.33
C SER A 252 10.23 16.24 7.35
N SER A 253 8.91 16.12 7.33
CA SER A 253 8.00 17.27 7.41
C SER A 253 7.78 17.72 8.85
N GLY A 254 7.63 19.04 9.04
CA GLY A 254 7.04 19.62 10.24
C GLY A 254 5.52 19.57 10.20
N ASP A 255 4.88 20.28 11.14
CA ASP A 255 3.42 20.40 11.18
C ASP A 255 2.89 21.04 9.90
N ALA A 256 1.75 20.53 9.39
CA ALA A 256 1.19 20.96 8.13
C ALA A 256 -0.34 20.97 8.14
N THR A 257 -0.95 21.78 7.27
CA THR A 257 -2.39 21.75 6.99
C THR A 257 -2.63 21.51 5.51
N PHE A 258 -3.47 20.52 5.18
CA PHE A 258 -4.07 20.40 3.86
C PHE A 258 -5.51 20.90 3.92
N PHE A 259 -5.88 21.82 3.02
CA PHE A 259 -7.20 22.45 3.04
C PHE A 259 -7.90 22.42 1.68
N GLU A 260 -9.22 22.55 1.74
CA GLU A 260 -10.13 22.41 0.59
C GLU A 260 -10.03 21.03 -0.09
N VAL A 261 -9.78 20.00 0.72
CA VAL A 261 -9.63 18.61 0.25
C VAL A 261 -10.99 18.03 -0.12
N ASP A 262 -11.15 17.47 -1.31
CA ASP A 262 -12.38 16.76 -1.67
C ASP A 262 -12.55 15.48 -0.82
N LEU A 263 -13.79 15.14 -0.44
CA LEU A 263 -14.10 13.97 0.38
C LEU A 263 -13.64 12.64 -0.27
N ALA A 264 -13.56 12.57 -1.61
CA ALA A 264 -13.04 11.41 -2.32
C ALA A 264 -11.51 11.30 -2.31
N THR A 265 -10.78 12.39 -2.05
CA THR A 265 -9.31 12.38 -2.03
C THR A 265 -8.79 11.62 -0.81
N THR A 266 -7.79 10.77 -1.02
CA THR A 266 -7.05 10.12 0.07
C THR A 266 -5.95 11.05 0.57
N VAL A 267 -5.98 11.40 1.84
CA VAL A 267 -4.94 12.19 2.49
C VAL A 267 -4.06 11.30 3.32
N GLY A 268 -2.74 11.47 3.31
CA GLY A 268 -1.91 10.59 4.12
C GLY A 268 -0.59 11.15 4.58
N VAL A 269 0.05 10.37 5.44
CA VAL A 269 1.44 10.55 5.86
C VAL A 269 2.25 9.37 5.33
N GLN A 270 3.40 9.65 4.72
CA GLN A 270 4.27 8.61 4.19
C GLN A 270 5.73 8.78 4.59
N ASN A 271 6.40 7.66 4.85
CA ASN A 271 7.84 7.60 5.15
C ASN A 271 8.25 8.54 6.30
N SER A 272 7.34 8.82 7.23
CA SER A 272 7.61 9.71 8.36
C SER A 272 8.51 9.03 9.39
N SER A 273 9.67 9.59 9.67
CA SER A 273 10.59 9.12 10.72
C SER A 273 10.45 9.89 12.04
N THR A 274 9.84 11.08 11.99
CA THR A 274 9.64 11.99 13.12
C THR A 274 8.17 12.38 13.22
N GLY A 275 7.63 12.52 14.42
CA GLY A 275 6.24 12.92 14.62
C GLY A 275 6.01 14.36 14.14
N SER A 276 4.92 14.54 13.39
CA SER A 276 4.41 15.83 12.93
C SER A 276 2.89 15.82 13.00
N THR A 277 2.28 16.98 13.15
CA THR A 277 0.82 17.12 13.09
C THR A 277 0.39 17.49 11.67
N LEU A 278 -0.41 16.63 11.04
CA LEU A 278 -1.14 16.91 9.80
C LEU A 278 -2.59 17.24 10.13
N THR A 279 -3.00 18.48 9.85
CA THR A 279 -4.41 18.90 9.91
C THR A 279 -5.04 18.78 8.54
N VAL A 280 -6.20 18.12 8.44
CA VAL A 280 -6.93 17.96 7.20
C VAL A 280 -8.26 18.70 7.28
N LYS A 281 -8.50 19.62 6.34
CA LYS A 281 -9.74 20.37 6.21
C LYS A 281 -10.42 19.99 4.90
N PHE A 282 -11.39 19.08 4.98
CA PHE A 282 -12.19 18.68 3.83
C PHE A 282 -13.14 19.81 3.40
N ALA A 283 -13.26 20.01 2.09
CA ALA A 283 -14.29 20.84 1.50
C ALA A 283 -15.64 20.10 1.49
N GLY A 284 -16.74 20.85 1.66
CA GLY A 284 -18.10 20.29 1.54
C GLY A 284 -18.53 19.37 2.70
N ALA A 285 -17.70 19.21 3.74
CA ALA A 285 -17.98 18.41 4.93
C ALA A 285 -19.00 19.09 5.87
N SER A 286 -20.23 19.25 5.39
CA SER A 286 -21.35 19.88 6.09
C SER A 286 -22.59 18.98 6.17
N GLY A 287 -22.51 17.79 5.60
CA GLY A 287 -23.55 16.78 5.63
C GLY A 287 -23.55 16.02 6.96
N PRO A 288 -24.60 15.24 7.23
CA PRO A 288 -24.68 14.44 8.46
C PRO A 288 -23.97 13.07 8.35
N SER A 289 -23.32 12.78 7.22
CA SER A 289 -22.76 11.46 6.89
C SER A 289 -21.50 11.59 6.03
N ASP A 290 -20.67 12.59 6.31
CA ASP A 290 -19.48 12.84 5.51
C ASP A 290 -18.43 11.76 5.77
N THR A 291 -17.70 11.41 4.70
CA THR A 291 -16.68 10.36 4.76
C THR A 291 -15.34 10.87 4.27
N GLY A 292 -14.33 10.81 5.14
CA GLY A 292 -12.96 11.16 4.82
C GLY A 292 -12.07 9.92 4.69
N ASN A 293 -11.06 9.98 3.83
CA ASN A 293 -10.12 8.87 3.59
C ASN A 293 -8.71 9.29 4.00
N ILE A 294 -8.14 8.58 4.98
CA ILE A 294 -6.79 8.77 5.49
C ILE A 294 -5.94 7.54 5.19
N ALA A 295 -4.66 7.76 4.87
CA ALA A 295 -3.69 6.70 4.69
C ALA A 295 -2.39 6.93 5.48
N ILE A 296 -1.81 5.85 5.97
CA ILE A 296 -0.56 5.85 6.73
C ILE A 296 0.36 4.82 6.08
N ALA A 297 1.46 5.27 5.50
CA ALA A 297 2.39 4.42 4.76
C ALA A 297 3.81 4.53 5.31
N ASN A 298 4.41 3.42 5.73
CA ASN A 298 5.79 3.36 6.22
C ASN A 298 6.17 4.48 7.23
N SER A 299 5.24 4.86 8.11
CA SER A 299 5.36 6.04 8.96
C SER A 299 5.58 5.64 10.41
N ARG A 300 6.77 5.89 10.94
CA ARG A 300 7.23 5.48 12.28
C ARG A 300 7.21 6.61 13.31
N GLY A 301 7.08 7.85 12.85
CA GLY A 301 7.20 9.07 13.67
C GLY A 301 6.12 9.28 14.73
N GLN A 302 5.05 8.48 14.81
CA GLN A 302 3.84 8.83 15.60
C GLN A 302 3.24 10.18 15.16
N SER A 303 3.14 10.42 13.85
CA SER A 303 2.48 11.62 13.34
C SER A 303 1.02 11.67 13.81
N GLU A 304 0.57 12.86 14.20
CA GLU A 304 -0.82 13.12 14.51
C GLU A 304 -1.57 13.54 13.25
N ILE A 305 -2.72 12.95 12.99
CA ILE A 305 -3.62 13.29 11.89
C ILE A 305 -4.91 13.82 12.51
N VAL A 306 -5.18 15.10 12.30
CA VAL A 306 -6.35 15.81 12.83
C VAL A 306 -7.38 15.97 11.74
N VAL A 307 -8.58 15.40 11.93
CA VAL A 307 -9.69 15.43 10.97
C VAL A 307 -10.97 15.84 11.69
N ALA A 308 -11.43 17.07 11.45
CA ALA A 308 -12.70 17.57 11.98
C ALA A 308 -13.81 17.46 10.93
N ALA A 309 -15.07 17.59 11.38
CA ALA A 309 -16.27 17.63 10.54
C ALA A 309 -16.53 16.39 9.66
N ILE A 310 -16.03 15.22 10.04
CA ILE A 310 -16.22 13.97 9.30
C ILE A 310 -16.84 12.93 10.23
N GLU A 311 -18.04 12.42 9.92
CA GLU A 311 -18.70 11.40 10.74
C GLU A 311 -18.13 10.00 10.54
N THR A 312 -17.70 9.66 9.32
CA THR A 312 -17.06 8.37 9.00
C THR A 312 -15.63 8.56 8.51
N LEU A 313 -14.65 8.12 9.28
CA LEU A 313 -13.25 8.18 8.88
C LEU A 313 -12.75 6.80 8.44
N ARG A 314 -12.26 6.68 7.21
CA ARG A 314 -11.51 5.50 6.76
C ARG A 314 -10.02 5.74 6.96
N VAL A 315 -9.34 4.75 7.52
CA VAL A 315 -7.90 4.78 7.81
C VAL A 315 -7.28 3.52 7.22
N THR A 316 -6.38 3.70 6.26
CA THR A 316 -5.66 2.59 5.62
C THR A 316 -4.19 2.61 6.05
N SER A 317 -3.68 1.48 6.54
CA SER A 317 -2.27 1.30 6.88
C SER A 317 -1.58 0.42 5.83
N THR A 318 -0.47 0.88 5.25
CA THR A 318 0.33 0.13 4.27
C THR A 318 1.83 0.14 4.58
N GLY A 319 2.55 -0.90 4.16
CA GLY A 319 4.03 -1.01 4.26
C GLY A 319 4.62 -1.27 5.66
N GLY A 320 3.88 -1.00 6.74
CA GLY A 320 4.27 -1.37 8.11
C GLY A 320 4.29 -2.89 8.33
N ASN A 321 5.20 -3.40 9.16
CA ASN A 321 5.25 -4.83 9.50
C ASN A 321 5.33 -5.04 11.02
N SER A 322 5.27 -6.29 11.48
CA SER A 322 5.25 -6.61 12.91
C SER A 322 6.46 -6.12 13.70
N PHE A 323 7.60 -5.86 13.05
CA PHE A 323 8.82 -5.35 13.69
C PHE A 323 8.99 -3.84 13.55
N GLN A 324 8.32 -3.24 12.56
CA GLN A 324 8.36 -1.82 12.23
C GLN A 324 6.94 -1.39 11.85
N PRO A 325 6.01 -1.34 12.82
CA PRO A 325 4.64 -0.97 12.54
C PRO A 325 4.56 0.51 12.16
N ASN A 326 3.51 0.86 11.41
CA ASN A 326 3.12 2.25 11.26
C ASN A 326 2.65 2.80 12.61
N HIS A 327 2.92 4.07 12.86
CA HIS A 327 2.64 4.75 14.10
C HIS A 327 1.83 6.01 13.80
N ALA A 328 0.65 6.14 14.40
CA ALA A 328 -0.18 7.32 14.22
C ALA A 328 -0.97 7.69 15.49
N ARG A 329 -1.26 8.98 15.61
CA ARG A 329 -2.32 9.50 16.48
C ARG A 329 -3.43 10.04 15.60
N ILE A 330 -4.65 9.59 15.82
CA ILE A 330 -5.82 9.94 15.02
C ILE A 330 -6.74 10.77 15.92
N THR A 331 -6.85 12.06 15.62
CA THR A 331 -7.68 13.00 16.36
C THR A 331 -8.87 13.38 15.48
N ALA A 332 -10.03 12.80 15.77
CA ALA A 332 -11.24 12.92 14.99
C ALA A 332 -12.44 13.29 15.90
N PRO A 333 -12.56 14.57 16.31
CA PRO A 333 -13.53 15.00 17.33
C PRO A 333 -14.99 14.73 16.93
N ASP A 334 -15.29 14.79 15.63
CA ASP A 334 -16.66 14.67 15.10
C ASP A 334 -16.97 13.29 14.52
N ALA A 335 -15.96 12.42 14.40
CA ALA A 335 -16.15 11.07 13.87
C ALA A 335 -17.01 10.24 14.81
N GLN A 336 -18.03 9.61 14.24
CA GLN A 336 -18.87 8.63 14.92
C GLN A 336 -18.37 7.21 14.68
N LYS A 337 -17.82 6.97 13.48
CA LYS A 337 -17.29 5.69 13.04
C LYS A 337 -15.89 5.86 12.46
N ILE A 338 -14.96 5.02 12.90
CA ILE A 338 -13.64 4.88 12.29
C ILE A 338 -13.50 3.46 11.73
N ILE A 339 -13.06 3.33 10.49
CA ILE A 339 -12.79 2.05 9.84
C ILE A 339 -11.30 1.96 9.60
N ILE A 340 -10.65 0.94 10.14
CA ILE A 340 -9.21 0.69 10.02
C ILE A 340 -9.00 -0.54 9.14
N GLY A 341 -8.21 -0.41 8.09
CA GLY A 341 -7.88 -1.51 7.18
C GLY A 341 -6.48 -1.39 6.60
N GLY A 342 -6.18 -2.25 5.63
CA GLY A 342 -4.91 -2.28 4.91
C GLY A 342 -4.02 -3.46 5.28
N ASP A 343 -2.85 -3.49 4.66
CA ASP A 343 -1.87 -4.58 4.71
C ASP A 343 -0.63 -4.28 5.55
N GLY A 344 -0.59 -3.12 6.21
CA GLY A 344 0.50 -2.70 7.08
C GLY A 344 0.14 -2.79 8.56
N ALA A 345 1.05 -3.30 9.39
CA ALA A 345 0.87 -3.29 10.86
C ALA A 345 0.74 -1.85 11.38
N LEU A 346 -0.09 -1.62 12.40
CA LEU A 346 -0.42 -0.29 12.90
C LEU A 346 -0.42 -0.21 14.43
N THR A 347 0.29 0.77 14.98
CA THR A 347 0.17 1.26 16.35
C THR A 347 -0.52 2.62 16.30
N ALA A 348 -1.77 2.68 16.80
CA ALA A 348 -2.61 3.86 16.72
C ALA A 348 -3.15 4.28 18.09
N THR A 349 -3.14 5.59 18.36
CA THR A 349 -3.97 6.18 19.41
C THR A 349 -5.12 6.92 18.76
N VAL A 350 -6.36 6.61 19.14
CA VAL A 350 -7.57 7.28 18.65
C VAL A 350 -8.12 8.22 19.71
N THR A 351 -8.50 9.42 19.30
CA THR A 351 -9.09 10.46 20.15
C THR A 351 -10.28 11.09 19.44
N GLY A 352 -11.46 11.05 20.06
CA GLY A 352 -12.67 11.69 19.53
C GLY A 352 -13.87 11.53 20.46
N SER A 353 -14.56 12.61 20.78
CA SER A 353 -15.65 12.58 21.77
C SER A 353 -16.92 11.89 21.26
N HIS A 354 -17.10 11.81 19.94
CA HIS A 354 -18.28 11.20 19.31
C HIS A 354 -18.03 9.80 18.78
N VAL A 355 -16.78 9.31 18.85
CA VAL A 355 -16.43 7.99 18.32
C VAL A 355 -17.17 6.94 19.13
N SER A 356 -18.07 6.23 18.47
CA SER A 356 -18.88 5.16 19.05
C SER A 356 -18.56 3.80 18.45
N VAL A 357 -17.95 3.78 17.25
CA VAL A 357 -17.56 2.54 16.56
C VAL A 357 -16.15 2.67 15.99
N ILE A 358 -15.32 1.66 16.24
CA ILE A 358 -14.06 1.42 15.53
C ILE A 358 -14.11 0.02 14.94
N ASP A 359 -14.08 -0.07 13.62
CA ASP A 359 -14.08 -1.33 12.89
C ASP A 359 -12.71 -1.56 12.26
N ALA A 360 -11.90 -2.40 12.87
CA ALA A 360 -10.59 -2.81 12.38
C ALA A 360 -10.58 -4.26 11.85
N SER A 361 -11.76 -4.82 11.56
CA SER A 361 -11.91 -6.22 11.13
C SER A 361 -11.27 -6.52 9.77
N ALA A 362 -11.02 -5.49 8.95
CA ALA A 362 -10.39 -5.61 7.63
C ALA A 362 -8.85 -5.47 7.64
N LEU A 363 -8.25 -5.12 8.78
CA LEU A 363 -6.79 -4.98 8.88
C LEU A 363 -6.14 -6.37 8.98
N ILE A 364 -5.22 -6.70 8.07
CA ILE A 364 -4.66 -8.07 7.99
C ILE A 364 -3.32 -8.26 8.72
N GLN A 365 -2.66 -7.17 9.13
CA GLN A 365 -1.45 -7.20 9.95
C GLN A 365 -1.74 -6.77 11.39
N GLY A 366 -0.76 -6.92 12.28
CA GLY A 366 -0.88 -6.61 13.71
C GLY A 366 -1.39 -5.19 14.02
N LEU A 367 -2.15 -5.06 15.11
CA LEU A 367 -2.73 -3.80 15.59
C LEU A 367 -2.43 -3.59 17.06
N ASP A 368 -1.90 -2.44 17.39
CA ASP A 368 -1.86 -1.90 18.75
C ASP A 368 -2.74 -0.64 18.78
N LEU A 369 -3.95 -0.76 19.31
CA LEU A 369 -4.94 0.31 19.35
C LEU A 369 -5.13 0.80 20.79
N LYS A 370 -4.94 2.09 20.99
CA LYS A 370 -5.27 2.78 22.24
C LYS A 370 -6.42 3.75 22.05
N LEU A 371 -7.43 3.62 22.90
CA LEU A 371 -8.52 4.58 23.03
C LEU A 371 -8.14 5.67 24.04
N SER A 372 -8.25 6.94 23.64
CA SER A 372 -7.93 8.10 24.48
C SER A 372 -9.09 9.08 24.45
N THR A 373 -9.64 9.40 25.62
CA THR A 373 -10.79 10.32 25.80
C THR A 373 -12.05 9.96 25.00
N THR A 374 -12.15 8.71 24.54
CA THR A 374 -13.35 8.12 23.94
C THR A 374 -14.07 7.31 25.01
N SER A 375 -15.41 7.24 24.97
CA SER A 375 -16.17 6.47 25.95
C SER A 375 -17.34 5.74 25.34
N GLY A 376 -17.54 4.47 25.72
CA GLY A 376 -18.67 3.67 25.25
C GLY A 376 -18.48 3.18 23.82
N VAL A 377 -17.24 2.86 23.44
CA VAL A 377 -16.85 2.53 22.07
C VAL A 377 -17.07 1.04 21.80
N ALA A 378 -17.71 0.73 20.68
CA ALA A 378 -17.72 -0.61 20.11
C ALA A 378 -16.51 -0.80 19.17
N VAL A 379 -15.59 -1.66 19.55
CA VAL A 379 -14.40 -2.02 18.76
C VAL A 379 -14.59 -3.41 18.15
N ALA A 380 -14.40 -3.56 16.84
CA ALA A 380 -14.43 -4.85 16.16
C ALA A 380 -13.05 -5.18 15.57
N ILE A 381 -12.54 -6.38 15.85
CA ILE A 381 -11.26 -6.89 15.32
C ILE A 381 -11.41 -8.33 14.81
N ASN A 382 -10.50 -8.73 13.91
CA ASN A 382 -10.30 -10.13 13.52
C ASN A 382 -9.19 -10.79 14.36
N THR A 383 -8.91 -12.08 14.13
CA THR A 383 -7.84 -12.82 14.82
C THR A 383 -6.50 -12.88 14.09
N LEU A 384 -6.41 -12.28 12.90
CA LEU A 384 -5.19 -12.34 12.10
C LEU A 384 -4.11 -11.47 12.77
N ALA A 385 -3.03 -12.10 13.25
CA ALA A 385 -1.86 -11.49 13.89
C ALA A 385 -2.08 -10.84 15.29
N ALA A 386 -0.96 -10.52 15.96
CA ALA A 386 -0.92 -9.98 17.32
C ALA A 386 -1.75 -8.68 17.46
N ARG A 387 -2.62 -8.65 18.47
CA ARG A 387 -3.51 -7.52 18.77
C ARG A 387 -3.33 -7.04 20.20
N LYS A 388 -3.14 -5.74 20.38
CA LYS A 388 -3.17 -5.08 21.68
C LYS A 388 -4.23 -4.01 21.65
N ILE A 389 -5.20 -4.11 22.54
CA ILE A 389 -6.30 -3.15 22.67
C ILE A 389 -6.24 -2.57 24.07
N THR A 390 -6.06 -1.25 24.15
CA THR A 390 -6.22 -0.50 25.40
C THR A 390 -7.57 0.20 25.32
N LEU A 391 -8.52 -0.25 26.15
CA LEU A 391 -9.86 0.33 26.22
C LEU A 391 -9.81 1.73 26.85
N GLY A 392 -10.90 2.47 26.69
CA GLY A 392 -11.04 3.83 27.19
C GLY A 392 -11.79 3.87 28.52
N ALA A 393 -12.33 5.05 28.83
CA ALA A 393 -13.25 5.18 29.95
C ALA A 393 -14.68 4.81 29.50
N GLY A 394 -15.58 4.50 30.45
CA GLY A 394 -16.97 4.17 30.10
C GLY A 394 -17.16 2.70 29.74
N GLY A 395 -18.37 2.34 29.30
CA GLY A 395 -18.74 0.95 29.00
C GLY A 395 -18.40 0.54 27.57
N ASP A 396 -17.16 0.13 27.34
CA ASP A 396 -16.68 -0.26 26.02
C ASP A 396 -17.09 -1.70 25.66
N THR A 397 -17.22 -1.98 24.36
CA THR A 397 -17.47 -3.32 23.85
C THR A 397 -16.39 -3.71 22.85
N LEU A 398 -15.60 -4.73 23.16
CA LEU A 398 -14.67 -5.33 22.21
C LEU A 398 -15.27 -6.62 21.61
N ALA A 399 -15.50 -6.63 20.31
CA ALA A 399 -15.91 -7.81 19.55
C ALA A 399 -14.72 -8.40 18.79
N ILE A 400 -14.46 -9.69 19.01
CA ILE A 400 -13.38 -10.45 18.36
C ILE A 400 -14.02 -11.57 17.55
N THR A 401 -13.80 -11.59 16.23
CA THR A 401 -14.43 -12.54 15.31
C THR A 401 -13.41 -13.43 14.63
N GLY A 402 -13.81 -14.67 14.33
CA GLY A 402 -12.98 -15.64 13.62
C GLY A 402 -12.05 -16.47 14.51
N LEU A 403 -12.29 -16.49 15.83
CA LEU A 403 -11.50 -17.26 16.80
C LEU A 403 -11.50 -18.75 16.48
N ALA A 404 -10.39 -19.41 16.78
CA ALA A 404 -10.18 -20.83 16.55
C ALA A 404 -10.27 -21.23 15.06
N SER A 405 -9.82 -20.34 14.16
CA SER A 405 -9.91 -20.57 12.72
C SER A 405 -8.74 -21.40 12.20
N PRO A 406 -8.98 -22.46 11.41
CA PRO A 406 -7.90 -23.29 10.85
C PRO A 406 -7.04 -22.54 9.83
N ALA A 407 -7.49 -21.39 9.33
CA ALA A 407 -6.76 -20.58 8.35
C ALA A 407 -5.85 -19.52 8.99
N ALA A 408 -6.12 -19.12 10.23
CA ALA A 408 -5.56 -17.90 10.81
C ALA A 408 -4.26 -18.13 11.62
N LYS A 409 -3.99 -19.38 12.07
CA LYS A 409 -2.86 -19.72 12.94
C LYS A 409 -2.70 -18.69 14.07
N ASP A 410 -3.75 -18.57 14.87
CA ASP A 410 -3.94 -17.50 15.84
C ASP A 410 -2.83 -17.40 16.91
N ILE A 411 -2.14 -18.51 17.24
CA ILE A 411 -1.09 -18.51 18.28
C ILE A 411 0.22 -19.20 17.87
N ASP A 412 1.33 -18.71 18.44
CA ASP A 412 2.67 -19.29 18.30
C ASP A 412 3.04 -20.14 19.53
N LEU A 413 3.22 -21.44 19.32
CA LEU A 413 3.52 -22.41 20.37
C LEU A 413 5.01 -22.67 20.58
N GLY A 414 5.91 -21.95 19.90
CA GLY A 414 7.35 -22.21 19.95
C GLY A 414 7.96 -22.01 21.33
N THR A 415 7.51 -20.99 22.07
CA THR A 415 7.92 -20.71 23.46
C THR A 415 6.79 -20.00 24.22
N SER A 416 6.86 -19.93 25.54
CA SER A 416 5.93 -19.09 26.32
C SER A 416 5.99 -17.61 25.95
N ALA A 417 7.16 -17.10 25.54
CA ALA A 417 7.30 -15.72 25.09
C ALA A 417 6.64 -15.49 23.73
N ALA A 418 6.77 -16.46 22.81
CA ALA A 418 6.13 -16.41 21.50
C ALA A 418 4.59 -16.48 21.65
N LEU A 419 4.09 -17.39 22.50
CA LEU A 419 2.66 -17.47 22.82
C LEU A 419 2.13 -16.17 23.40
N ALA A 420 2.86 -15.57 24.36
CA ALA A 420 2.49 -14.29 24.93
C ALA A 420 2.47 -13.17 23.87
N ALA A 421 3.39 -13.19 22.90
CA ALA A 421 3.45 -12.20 21.83
C ALA A 421 2.34 -12.36 20.77
N SER A 422 1.85 -13.58 20.55
CA SER A 422 0.73 -13.86 19.63
C SER A 422 -0.65 -13.75 20.30
N THR A 423 -0.70 -13.63 21.63
CA THR A 423 -1.95 -13.49 22.39
C THR A 423 -2.64 -12.15 22.08
N ILE A 424 -3.97 -12.16 21.99
CA ILE A 424 -4.75 -10.92 21.92
C ILE A 424 -4.78 -10.31 23.32
N GLU A 425 -4.12 -9.17 23.52
CA GLU A 425 -4.07 -8.47 24.80
C GLU A 425 -5.14 -7.39 24.87
N VAL A 426 -5.93 -7.42 25.94
CA VAL A 426 -6.91 -6.39 26.30
C VAL A 426 -6.48 -5.80 27.63
N SER A 427 -6.25 -4.50 27.65
CA SER A 427 -5.84 -3.75 28.84
C SER A 427 -6.84 -2.64 29.16
N GLU A 428 -6.78 -2.17 30.41
CA GLU A 428 -7.74 -1.22 31.00
C GLU A 428 -9.21 -1.72 31.01
N PHE A 429 -9.41 -3.03 30.87
CA PHE A 429 -10.73 -3.65 31.00
C PHE A 429 -11.30 -3.53 32.43
N VAL A 430 -12.48 -2.94 32.55
CA VAL A 430 -13.22 -2.73 33.79
C VAL A 430 -14.39 -3.71 33.89
N SER A 431 -14.24 -4.70 34.77
CA SER A 431 -15.28 -5.71 35.02
C SER A 431 -16.63 -5.09 35.40
N GLY A 432 -17.71 -5.56 34.77
CA GLY A 432 -19.07 -5.07 34.97
C GLY A 432 -19.42 -3.77 34.24
N THR A 433 -18.43 -3.14 33.59
CA THR A 433 -18.60 -1.95 32.76
C THR A 433 -18.35 -2.30 31.29
N ASP A 434 -17.20 -2.95 31.03
CA ASP A 434 -16.82 -3.37 29.68
C ASP A 434 -17.32 -4.77 29.34
N VAL A 435 -17.43 -5.02 28.03
CA VAL A 435 -17.85 -6.32 27.47
C VAL A 435 -16.86 -6.79 26.41
N VAL A 436 -16.35 -8.01 26.56
CA VAL A 436 -15.65 -8.72 25.48
C VAL A 436 -16.60 -9.75 24.88
N ARG A 437 -16.90 -9.62 23.57
CA ARG A 437 -17.69 -10.56 22.79
C ARG A 437 -16.77 -11.40 21.93
N LEU A 438 -16.80 -12.71 22.15
CA LEU A 438 -15.97 -13.67 21.43
C LEU A 438 -16.85 -14.44 20.44
N SER A 439 -16.46 -14.44 19.16
CA SER A 439 -17.13 -15.19 18.11
C SER A 439 -16.12 -16.08 17.40
N SER A 440 -16.27 -17.38 17.58
CA SER A 440 -15.44 -18.42 16.98
C SER A 440 -15.89 -18.79 15.57
N TYR A 441 -14.97 -19.32 14.78
CA TYR A 441 -15.19 -19.82 13.43
C TYR A 441 -16.17 -21.00 13.42
N VAL A 442 -16.05 -21.89 14.40
CA VAL A 442 -17.03 -22.94 14.71
C VAL A 442 -17.68 -22.64 16.04
N ALA A 443 -18.99 -22.82 16.16
CA ALA A 443 -19.72 -22.56 17.41
C ALA A 443 -19.05 -23.26 18.62
N THR A 444 -18.53 -22.45 19.54
CA THR A 444 -17.88 -22.92 20.77
C THR A 444 -18.79 -22.76 21.97
N SER A 445 -18.80 -23.76 22.85
CA SER A 445 -19.52 -23.65 24.13
C SER A 445 -18.55 -23.39 25.29
N LYS A 446 -19.06 -22.79 26.36
CA LYS A 446 -18.27 -22.55 27.57
C LYS A 446 -17.90 -23.86 28.25
N ALA A 447 -16.65 -23.98 28.71
CA ALA A 447 -16.19 -25.06 29.59
C ALA A 447 -16.55 -24.74 31.06
N ALA A 448 -16.80 -25.77 31.86
CA ALA A 448 -17.13 -25.65 33.28
C ALA A 448 -16.09 -26.38 34.15
N PRO A 449 -14.85 -25.87 34.24
CA PRO A 449 -13.79 -26.52 35.00
C PRO A 449 -14.07 -26.46 36.51
N GLY A 450 -13.70 -27.52 37.23
CA GLY A 450 -13.75 -27.57 38.68
C GLY A 450 -12.63 -26.73 39.32
N ALA A 451 -12.80 -26.36 40.60
CA ALA A 451 -11.84 -25.54 41.34
C ALA A 451 -10.42 -26.16 41.40
N LYS A 452 -10.31 -27.49 41.45
CA LYS A 452 -9.01 -28.18 41.43
C LYS A 452 -8.30 -28.07 40.09
N GLU A 453 -9.04 -28.13 38.98
CA GLU A 453 -8.49 -28.01 37.63
C GLU A 453 -7.98 -26.58 37.40
N LEU A 454 -8.78 -25.58 37.78
CA LEU A 454 -8.37 -24.17 37.74
C LEU A 454 -7.14 -23.89 38.61
N ALA A 455 -7.05 -24.48 39.80
CA ALA A 455 -5.89 -24.35 40.67
C ALA A 455 -4.63 -24.97 40.04
N SER A 456 -4.76 -26.15 39.41
CA SER A 456 -3.66 -26.80 38.70
C SER A 456 -3.16 -25.94 37.54
N ILE A 457 -4.07 -25.40 36.71
CA ILE A 457 -3.74 -24.49 35.60
C ILE A 457 -3.00 -23.25 36.13
N ALA A 458 -3.51 -22.61 37.18
CA ALA A 458 -2.90 -21.41 37.75
C ALA A 458 -1.52 -21.65 38.37
N SER A 459 -1.23 -22.90 38.78
CA SER A 459 0.06 -23.31 39.35
C SER A 459 1.08 -23.80 38.32
N ALA A 460 0.73 -23.80 37.03
CA ALA A 460 1.63 -24.24 35.97
C ALA A 460 2.93 -23.43 35.96
N ALA A 461 4.03 -24.04 35.50
CA ALA A 461 5.35 -23.42 35.53
C ALA A 461 5.54 -22.32 34.47
N SER A 462 4.73 -22.35 33.40
CA SER A 462 4.81 -21.42 32.28
C SER A 462 3.44 -21.15 31.67
N LEU A 463 3.32 -20.06 30.89
CA LEU A 463 2.08 -19.74 30.19
C LEU A 463 1.71 -20.83 29.18
N LEU A 464 2.71 -21.37 28.50
CA LEU A 464 2.50 -22.47 27.54
C LEU A 464 1.93 -23.71 28.23
N ASP A 465 2.48 -24.07 29.40
CA ASP A 465 1.96 -25.20 30.19
C ASP A 465 0.53 -24.91 30.68
N ALA A 466 0.29 -23.72 31.23
CA ALA A 466 -1.03 -23.31 31.71
C ALA A 466 -2.07 -23.41 30.59
N THR A 467 -1.73 -22.92 29.39
CA THR A 467 -2.62 -22.93 28.23
C THR A 467 -2.84 -24.35 27.71
N ALA A 468 -1.82 -25.21 27.72
CA ALA A 468 -1.96 -26.61 27.33
C ALA A 468 -2.85 -27.40 28.31
N LEU A 469 -2.69 -27.17 29.62
CA LEU A 469 -3.60 -27.73 30.63
C LEU A 469 -5.02 -27.19 30.45
N ALA A 470 -5.19 -25.90 30.17
CA ALA A 470 -6.49 -25.30 29.92
C ALA A 470 -7.16 -25.92 28.68
N ALA A 471 -6.43 -26.14 27.59
CA ALA A 471 -6.93 -26.75 26.36
C ALA A 471 -7.50 -28.15 26.64
N THR A 472 -6.70 -29.00 27.30
CA THR A 472 -7.11 -30.36 27.63
C THR A 472 -8.27 -30.41 28.63
N THR A 473 -8.31 -29.48 29.59
CA THR A 473 -9.42 -29.34 30.55
C THR A 473 -10.71 -28.89 29.87
N ALA A 474 -10.63 -27.98 28.90
CA ALA A 474 -11.78 -27.47 28.17
C ALA A 474 -12.38 -28.54 27.25
N GLY A 475 -11.54 -29.20 26.45
CA GLY A 475 -11.94 -30.08 25.36
C GLY A 475 -12.08 -29.35 24.02
N ALA A 476 -12.47 -30.09 22.98
CA ALA A 476 -12.64 -29.57 21.62
C ALA A 476 -13.88 -28.68 21.48
N ASN A 477 -13.79 -27.61 20.68
CA ASN A 477 -14.81 -26.60 20.44
C ASN A 477 -15.35 -25.96 21.72
N LYS A 478 -14.43 -25.67 22.65
CA LYS A 478 -14.74 -25.13 23.97
C LYS A 478 -13.93 -23.88 24.24
N ALA A 479 -14.50 -22.99 25.03
CA ALA A 479 -13.78 -21.86 25.57
C ALA A 479 -13.65 -21.99 27.09
N ILE A 480 -12.46 -21.71 27.63
CA ILE A 480 -12.16 -21.76 29.06
C ILE A 480 -11.47 -20.48 29.51
N ALA A 481 -11.83 -19.99 30.69
CA ALA A 481 -11.20 -18.86 31.33
C ALA A 481 -10.37 -19.38 32.51
N PHE A 482 -9.13 -18.95 32.61
CA PHE A 482 -8.21 -19.37 33.65
C PHE A 482 -7.30 -18.22 34.05
N ARG A 483 -6.65 -18.36 35.20
CA ARG A 483 -5.65 -17.39 35.67
C ARG A 483 -4.26 -17.93 35.43
N PHE A 484 -3.35 -17.04 35.09
CA PHE A 484 -1.92 -17.31 35.12
C PHE A 484 -1.18 -16.03 35.51
N GLY A 485 -0.40 -16.08 36.59
CA GLY A 485 0.19 -14.88 37.18
C GLY A 485 -0.85 -13.87 37.65
N ALA A 486 -0.68 -12.60 37.25
CA ALA A 486 -1.57 -11.51 37.64
C ALA A 486 -2.83 -11.40 36.77
N ASP A 487 -2.85 -12.06 35.62
CA ASP A 487 -3.83 -11.82 34.56
C ASP A 487 -4.82 -12.98 34.41
N THR A 488 -5.95 -12.68 33.77
CA THR A 488 -6.93 -13.70 33.33
C THR A 488 -6.76 -13.94 31.84
N TYR A 489 -6.84 -15.21 31.45
CA TYR A 489 -6.76 -15.65 30.07
C TYR A 489 -8.05 -16.35 29.68
N ILE A 490 -8.45 -16.19 28.43
CA ILE A 490 -9.54 -16.93 27.80
C ILE A 490 -8.95 -17.67 26.61
N LEU A 491 -8.95 -19.00 26.67
CA LEU A 491 -8.60 -19.86 25.57
C LEU A 491 -9.88 -20.27 24.84
N VAL A 492 -9.86 -20.20 23.51
CA VAL A 492 -10.90 -20.70 22.62
C VAL A 492 -10.29 -21.81 21.78
N ASN A 493 -10.64 -23.05 22.08
CA ASN A 493 -10.14 -24.22 21.36
C ASN A 493 -10.87 -24.45 20.05
N ASP A 494 -10.11 -24.95 19.08
CA ASP A 494 -10.59 -25.45 17.80
C ASP A 494 -11.21 -26.86 17.94
N SER A 495 -11.36 -27.56 16.82
CA SER A 495 -11.93 -28.90 16.78
C SER A 495 -11.10 -30.00 17.48
N VAL A 496 -9.91 -29.67 17.99
CA VAL A 496 -8.98 -30.56 18.67
C VAL A 496 -8.85 -30.15 20.14
N ALA A 497 -8.87 -31.13 21.06
CA ALA A 497 -8.80 -30.85 22.49
C ALA A 497 -7.39 -30.48 22.99
N ALA A 498 -6.37 -30.78 22.21
CA ALA A 498 -4.98 -30.45 22.52
C ALA A 498 -4.64 -29.07 21.96
N LEU A 499 -3.83 -28.31 22.69
CA LEU A 499 -3.38 -26.99 22.27
C LEU A 499 -2.67 -27.06 20.90
N GLY A 500 -3.20 -26.31 19.93
CA GLY A 500 -2.71 -26.19 18.58
C GLY A 500 -2.63 -24.73 18.13
N ALA A 501 -1.87 -24.48 17.05
CA ALA A 501 -1.67 -23.12 16.53
C ALA A 501 -2.96 -22.44 16.02
N ASN A 502 -4.03 -23.22 15.81
CA ASN A 502 -5.32 -22.70 15.40
C ASN A 502 -6.14 -22.18 16.58
N ASP A 503 -5.82 -22.55 17.83
CA ASP A 503 -6.54 -22.07 19.00
C ASP A 503 -6.28 -20.58 19.21
N SER A 504 -7.23 -19.87 19.83
CA SER A 504 -7.03 -18.45 20.15
C SER A 504 -6.83 -18.26 21.64
N LEU A 505 -5.88 -17.40 22.00
CA LEU A 505 -5.66 -16.97 23.37
C LEU A 505 -5.91 -15.46 23.51
N ILE A 506 -6.73 -15.10 24.48
CA ILE A 506 -7.02 -13.72 24.86
C ILE A 506 -6.51 -13.50 26.29
N LYS A 507 -5.82 -12.40 26.53
CA LYS A 507 -5.36 -11.94 27.84
C LYS A 507 -6.15 -10.72 28.26
N LEU A 508 -6.74 -10.76 29.45
CA LEU A 508 -7.34 -9.62 30.12
C LEU A 508 -6.39 -9.15 31.24
N THR A 509 -5.66 -8.07 30.96
CA THR A 509 -4.68 -7.52 31.90
C THR A 509 -5.37 -6.84 33.07
N GLY A 510 -4.95 -7.17 34.30
CA GLY A 510 -5.50 -6.55 35.53
C GLY A 510 -6.84 -7.10 36.00
N VAL A 511 -7.41 -8.10 35.32
CA VAL A 511 -8.63 -8.79 35.76
C VAL A 511 -8.26 -9.92 36.72
N ALA A 512 -8.52 -9.73 38.01
CA ALA A 512 -8.15 -10.68 39.05
C ALA A 512 -9.02 -11.95 39.05
N ALA A 513 -10.28 -11.92 38.63
CA ALA A 513 -11.08 -13.15 38.49
C ALA A 513 -12.29 -12.89 37.60
N MET A 514 -12.66 -13.88 36.81
CA MET A 514 -13.95 -13.92 36.12
C MET A 514 -14.90 -14.81 36.91
N ALA A 515 -15.97 -14.21 37.44
CA ALA A 515 -17.05 -15.00 38.02
C ALA A 515 -17.77 -15.77 36.91
N ASP A 516 -18.22 -17.00 37.20
CA ASP A 516 -18.87 -17.84 36.19
C ASP A 516 -20.09 -17.15 35.56
N ALA A 517 -20.87 -16.44 36.37
CA ALA A 517 -22.03 -15.67 35.93
C ALA A 517 -21.70 -14.48 35.01
N SER A 518 -20.45 -13.98 35.04
CA SER A 518 -20.00 -12.90 34.15
C SER A 518 -19.71 -13.38 32.72
N TRP A 519 -19.80 -14.69 32.47
CA TRP A 519 -19.63 -15.28 31.15
C TRP A 519 -20.86 -16.10 30.74
N THR A 520 -21.61 -15.53 29.81
CA THR A 520 -22.74 -16.18 29.12
C THR A 520 -22.31 -16.69 27.74
N SER A 521 -22.71 -17.90 27.37
CA SER A 521 -22.67 -18.37 25.97
C SER A 521 -24.06 -18.18 25.36
N ALA A 522 -24.13 -17.55 24.19
CA ALA A 522 -25.36 -17.47 23.40
C ALA A 522 -25.67 -18.80 22.71
#